data_AF-A0A4S3ZYR1-F1
#
_entry.id   AF-A0A4S3ZYR1-F1
#
_cell.length_a   1.000
_cell.length_b   1.000
_cell.length_c   1.000
_cell.angle_alpha   90.00
_cell.angle_beta   90.00
_cell.angle_gamma   90.00
#
_symmetry.space_group_name_H-M   'P 1'
#
loop_
_entity.id
_entity.type
_entity.pdbx_description
1 polymer ?
#
loop_
_entity_poly.entity_id
_entity_poly.type
_entity_poly.pdbx_seq_one_letter_code
_entity_poly.pdbx_strand_id
1 'polypeptide(L)'
;MAQNNQERRQRLREGYIQVIQQMTPNAFITLATNDTGDMSEMTRLIGKFCGMMDREICGHKFHTYSSDKRTNGIFVIEHTKTNIHAHGLLRFPDNSTVDLPLLTARKWNTLTKAGTTNFQPMYDAVGVAGYCTKEMRSFLFDWDQVVVASQFIKH
;
A
#
# COMPACT_ATOMS: atom_id res chain seq x y z
N MET A 1 -26.14 18.31 10.81
CA MET A 1 -24.74 18.45 10.36
C MET A 1 -23.88 17.20 10.61
N ALA A 2 -23.93 16.58 11.79
CA ALA A 2 -23.15 15.36 12.10
C ALA A 2 -23.51 14.15 11.22
N GLN A 3 -24.80 13.91 10.97
CA GLN A 3 -25.29 12.79 10.15
C GLN A 3 -24.80 12.86 8.69
N ASN A 4 -24.79 14.06 8.10
CA ASN A 4 -24.26 14.30 6.75
C ASN A 4 -22.75 13.99 6.66
N ASN A 5 -21.97 14.30 7.71
CA ASN A 5 -20.54 13.98 7.72
C ASN A 5 -20.26 12.48 7.84
N GLN A 6 -21.05 11.74 8.62
CA GLN A 6 -20.91 10.28 8.72
C GLN A 6 -21.25 9.59 7.38
N GLU A 7 -22.35 10.00 6.73
CA GLU A 7 -22.74 9.48 5.41
C GLU A 7 -21.70 9.80 4.33
N ARG A 8 -21.09 11.00 4.37
CA ARG A 8 -20.00 11.35 3.46
C ARG A 8 -18.75 10.49 3.66
N ARG A 9 -18.33 10.24 4.90
CA ARG A 9 -17.20 9.35 5.22
C ARG A 9 -17.47 7.90 4.80
N GLN A 10 -18.70 7.44 4.99
CA GLN A 10 -19.10 6.10 4.58
C GLN A 10 -19.08 5.96 3.04
N ARG A 11 -19.65 6.92 2.30
CA ARG A 11 -19.58 6.93 0.82
C ARG A 11 -18.15 6.97 0.29
N LEU A 12 -17.28 7.75 0.93
CA LEU A 12 -15.87 7.79 0.58
C LEU A 12 -15.22 6.42 0.76
N ARG A 13 -15.41 5.81 1.93
CA ARG A 13 -14.86 4.50 2.24
C ARG A 13 -15.31 3.45 1.21
N GLU A 14 -16.59 3.47 0.85
CA GLU A 14 -17.14 2.62 -0.21
C GLU A 14 -16.46 2.88 -1.56
N GLY A 15 -16.21 4.13 -1.91
CA GLY A 15 -15.44 4.51 -3.10
C GLY A 15 -14.02 3.93 -3.10
N TYR A 16 -13.30 4.01 -1.98
CA TYR A 16 -11.97 3.39 -1.88
C TYR A 16 -12.04 1.87 -2.02
N ILE A 17 -13.01 1.21 -1.39
CA ILE A 17 -13.19 -0.24 -1.51
C ILE A 17 -13.42 -0.62 -2.99
N GLN A 18 -14.25 0.13 -3.71
CA GLN A 18 -14.49 -0.09 -5.14
C GLN A 18 -13.23 0.11 -5.98
N VAL A 19 -12.47 1.18 -5.74
CA VAL A 19 -11.19 1.44 -6.44
C VAL A 19 -10.19 0.30 -6.18
N ILE A 20 -10.07 -0.16 -4.94
CA ILE A 20 -9.17 -1.26 -4.56
C ILE A 20 -9.55 -2.55 -5.28
N GLN A 21 -10.84 -2.86 -5.37
CA GLN A 21 -11.32 -4.04 -6.10
C GLN A 21 -10.93 -3.99 -7.59
N GLN A 22 -11.07 -2.82 -8.22
CA GLN A 22 -10.71 -2.61 -9.63
C GLN A 22 -9.20 -2.74 -9.89
N MET A 23 -8.36 -2.52 -8.88
CA MET A 23 -6.91 -2.71 -8.99
C MET A 23 -6.48 -4.19 -9.01
N THR A 24 -7.41 -5.12 -8.74
CA THR A 24 -7.20 -6.58 -8.75
C THR A 24 -5.99 -7.04 -7.93
N PRO A 25 -5.93 -6.69 -6.62
CA PRO A 25 -4.79 -7.03 -5.78
C PRO A 25 -4.64 -8.55 -5.62
N ASN A 26 -3.41 -9.04 -5.68
CA ASN A 26 -3.05 -10.44 -5.42
C ASN A 26 -2.25 -10.61 -4.11
N ALA A 27 -1.93 -9.52 -3.42
CA ALA A 27 -1.23 -9.54 -2.14
C ALA A 27 -1.75 -8.46 -1.18
N PHE A 28 -1.79 -8.83 0.10
CA PHE A 28 -1.87 -7.92 1.23
C PHE A 28 -0.49 -7.83 1.88
N ILE A 29 -0.01 -6.61 2.12
CA ILE A 29 1.25 -6.39 2.83
C ILE A 29 1.06 -5.39 3.97
N THR A 30 1.71 -5.63 5.09
CA THR A 30 1.92 -4.60 6.11
C THR A 30 3.40 -4.26 6.12
N LEU A 31 3.72 -2.97 5.99
CA LEU A 31 5.06 -2.42 6.10
C LEU A 31 5.11 -1.54 7.34
N ALA A 32 5.84 -1.94 8.38
CA ALA A 32 5.95 -1.17 9.61
C ALA A 32 7.40 -0.71 9.82
N THR A 33 7.57 0.44 10.45
CA THR A 33 8.89 0.93 10.88
C THR A 33 8.78 1.77 12.14
N ASN A 34 9.82 1.70 12.96
CA ASN A 34 9.98 2.56 14.14
C ASN A 34 10.99 3.68 13.91
N ASP A 35 11.55 3.79 12.69
CA ASP A 35 12.61 4.76 12.36
C ASP A 35 12.06 6.16 12.05
N THR A 36 10.75 6.26 11.77
CA THR A 36 10.07 7.52 11.45
C THR A 36 8.65 7.49 11.99
N GLY A 37 8.14 8.65 12.41
CA GLY A 37 6.70 8.87 12.63
C GLY A 37 6.08 9.80 11.57
N ASP A 38 6.88 10.21 10.58
CA ASP A 38 6.45 11.15 9.55
C ASP A 38 5.85 10.43 8.35
N MET A 39 4.65 10.88 7.98
CA MET A 39 3.87 10.38 6.85
C MET A 39 4.52 10.68 5.51
N SER A 40 5.21 11.82 5.37
CA SER A 40 5.93 12.17 4.13
C SER A 40 7.09 11.20 3.90
N GLU A 41 7.89 10.96 4.95
CA GLU A 41 8.95 9.97 4.92
C GLU A 41 8.42 8.55 4.65
N MET A 42 7.32 8.13 5.30
CA MET A 42 6.70 6.83 5.04
C MET A 42 6.26 6.69 3.57
N THR A 43 5.64 7.73 3.01
CA THR A 43 5.26 7.79 1.59
C THR A 43 6.47 7.66 0.68
N ARG A 44 7.57 8.34 1.01
CA ARG A 44 8.84 8.25 0.28
C ARG A 44 9.43 6.83 0.35
N LEU A 45 9.35 6.16 1.50
CA LEU A 45 9.81 4.78 1.66
C LEU A 45 8.95 3.81 0.86
N ILE A 46 7.63 3.97 0.86
CA ILE A 46 6.71 3.18 0.03
C ILE A 46 7.07 3.33 -1.45
N GLY A 47 7.33 4.55 -1.94
CA GLY A 47 7.73 4.76 -3.33
C GLY A 47 9.04 4.06 -3.70
N LYS A 48 10.05 4.12 -2.82
CA LYS A 48 11.31 3.37 -3.00
C LYS A 48 11.08 1.86 -2.98
N PHE A 49 10.25 1.38 -2.07
CA PHE A 49 9.87 -0.03 -1.98
C PHE A 49 9.24 -0.51 -3.29
N CYS A 50 8.21 0.19 -3.79
CA CYS A 50 7.57 -0.16 -5.07
C CYS A 50 8.57 -0.20 -6.24
N GLY A 51 9.46 0.78 -6.34
CA GLY A 51 10.51 0.79 -7.38
C GLY A 51 11.50 -0.36 -7.26
N MET A 52 11.86 -0.75 -6.04
CA MET A 52 12.74 -1.91 -5.78
C MET A 52 12.05 -3.24 -6.11
N MET A 53 10.74 -3.36 -5.81
CA MET A 53 9.93 -4.52 -6.17
C MET A 53 9.83 -4.64 -7.69
N ASP A 54 9.47 -3.55 -8.39
CA ASP A 54 9.35 -3.55 -9.85
C ASP A 54 10.66 -3.89 -10.55
N ARG A 55 11.79 -3.38 -10.07
CA ARG A 55 13.09 -3.69 -10.65
C ARG A 55 13.44 -5.18 -10.54
N GLU A 56 13.06 -5.83 -9.45
CA GLU A 56 13.31 -7.25 -9.26
C GLU A 56 12.33 -8.11 -10.08
N ILE A 57 11.04 -7.77 -10.05
CA ILE A 57 9.98 -8.58 -10.67
C ILE A 57 9.98 -8.41 -12.19
N CYS A 58 10.08 -7.17 -12.69
CA CYS A 58 9.97 -6.82 -14.10
C CYS A 58 11.33 -6.66 -14.80
N GLY A 59 12.43 -6.65 -14.05
CA GLY A 59 13.78 -6.45 -14.55
C GLY A 59 14.15 -4.99 -14.81
N HIS A 60 15.35 -4.76 -15.39
CA HIS A 60 15.95 -3.43 -15.52
C HIS A 60 15.12 -2.41 -16.33
N LYS A 61 14.27 -2.88 -17.25
CA LYS A 61 13.44 -2.04 -18.12
C LYS A 61 12.05 -1.76 -17.53
N PHE A 62 11.81 -2.06 -16.25
CA PHE A 62 10.51 -1.81 -15.60
C PHE A 62 9.97 -0.38 -15.80
N HIS A 63 10.85 0.62 -15.92
CA HIS A 63 10.48 2.01 -16.14
C HIS A 63 9.82 2.28 -17.50
N THR A 64 9.98 1.39 -18.49
CA THR A 64 9.31 1.50 -19.80
C THR A 64 7.93 0.84 -19.79
N TYR A 65 7.54 0.20 -18.69
CA TYR A 65 6.27 -0.49 -18.58
C TYR A 65 5.19 0.43 -18.04
N SER A 66 3.99 0.29 -18.59
CA SER A 66 2.78 0.92 -18.09
C SER A 66 2.41 0.36 -16.71
N SER A 67 1.60 1.10 -15.96
CA SER A 67 1.21 0.75 -14.59
C SER A 67 0.47 -0.58 -14.47
N ASP A 68 -0.20 -1.03 -15.53
CA ASP A 68 -0.85 -2.34 -15.58
C ASP A 68 0.14 -3.51 -15.54
N LYS A 69 1.36 -3.31 -16.03
CA LYS A 69 2.43 -4.33 -16.09
C LYS A 69 3.43 -4.26 -14.94
N ARG A 70 3.18 -3.39 -13.96
CA ARG A 70 4.04 -3.13 -12.79
C ARG A 70 3.28 -3.40 -11.50
N THR A 71 3.99 -3.33 -10.38
CA THR A 71 3.38 -3.29 -9.05
C THR A 71 2.42 -2.11 -8.99
N ASN A 72 1.15 -2.40 -8.72
CA ASN A 72 0.13 -1.38 -8.59
C ASN A 72 -0.76 -1.67 -7.39
N GLY A 73 -1.49 -0.67 -6.90
CA GLY A 73 -2.37 -0.81 -5.75
C GLY A 73 -2.37 0.41 -4.87
N ILE A 74 -2.85 0.22 -3.64
CA ILE A 74 -2.99 1.27 -2.64
C ILE A 74 -2.35 0.86 -1.34
N PHE A 75 -1.87 1.85 -0.60
CA PHE A 75 -1.48 1.75 0.80
C PHE A 75 -2.34 2.68 1.63
N VAL A 76 -2.73 2.22 2.81
CA VAL A 76 -3.31 3.05 3.87
C VAL A 76 -2.33 3.06 5.04
N ILE A 77 -1.85 4.25 5.40
CA ILE A 77 -0.91 4.48 6.50
C ILE A 77 -1.71 4.65 7.80
N GLU A 78 -1.46 3.80 8.79
CA GLU A 78 -2.07 3.87 10.12
C GLU A 78 -1.03 4.27 11.18
N HIS A 79 -1.52 4.70 12.35
CA HIS A 79 -0.73 4.89 13.57
C HIS A 79 0.46 5.87 13.48
N THR A 80 0.28 7.00 12.80
CA THR A 80 1.32 8.06 12.60
C THR A 80 1.93 8.64 13.88
N LYS A 81 1.37 8.38 15.06
CA LYS A 81 1.83 8.93 16.34
C LYS A 81 2.57 7.94 17.25
N THR A 82 2.62 6.66 16.90
CA THR A 82 3.22 5.63 17.76
C THR A 82 4.12 4.70 16.97
N ASN A 83 3.54 3.86 16.11
CA ASN A 83 4.25 2.89 15.27
C ASN A 83 3.66 2.97 13.86
N ILE A 84 4.23 3.85 13.03
CA ILE A 84 3.71 4.07 11.69
C ILE A 84 3.82 2.77 10.88
N HIS A 85 2.73 2.40 10.24
CA HIS A 85 2.74 1.28 9.31
C HIS A 85 1.76 1.51 8.18
N ALA A 86 2.05 0.88 7.04
CA ALA A 86 1.23 0.97 5.86
C ALA A 86 0.68 -0.41 5.51
N HIS A 87 -0.64 -0.48 5.39
CA HIS A 87 -1.36 -1.63 4.86
C HIS A 87 -1.52 -1.46 3.34
N GLY A 88 -0.77 -2.25 2.57
CA GLY A 88 -0.83 -2.32 1.12
C GLY A 88 -1.78 -3.40 0.64
N LEU A 89 -2.69 -3.06 -0.27
CA LEU A 89 -3.35 -4.03 -1.14
C LEU A 89 -2.80 -3.85 -2.54
N LEU A 90 -1.95 -4.80 -2.95
CA LEU A 90 -1.15 -4.68 -4.15
C LEU A 90 -1.43 -5.81 -5.14
N ARG A 91 -1.31 -5.47 -6.41
CA ARG A 91 -1.13 -6.40 -7.51
C ARG A 91 0.33 -6.38 -7.91
N PHE A 92 1.04 -7.47 -7.63
CA PHE A 92 2.35 -7.73 -8.20
C PHE A 92 2.20 -8.41 -9.57
N PRO A 93 3.06 -8.09 -10.55
CA PRO A 93 3.13 -8.86 -11.79
C PRO A 93 3.49 -10.32 -11.52
N ASP A 94 2.90 -11.23 -12.31
CA ASP A 94 3.18 -12.66 -12.18
C ASP A 94 4.64 -12.96 -12.52
N ASN A 95 5.37 -13.52 -11.57
CA ASN A 95 6.73 -14.00 -11.78
C ASN A 95 6.99 -15.23 -10.89
N SER A 96 7.01 -16.42 -11.51
CA SER A 96 7.18 -17.70 -10.81
C SER A 96 8.56 -17.91 -10.19
N THR A 97 9.54 -17.07 -10.55
CA THR A 97 10.92 -17.18 -10.04
C THR A 97 11.15 -16.34 -8.79
N VAL A 98 10.17 -15.51 -8.40
CA VAL A 98 10.28 -14.59 -7.27
C VAL A 98 9.43 -15.06 -6.10
N ASP A 99 10.07 -15.28 -4.96
CA ASP A 99 9.41 -15.43 -3.67
C ASP A 99 9.00 -14.04 -3.15
N LEU A 100 7.72 -13.66 -3.35
CA LEU A 100 7.20 -12.35 -2.97
C LEU A 100 7.28 -12.06 -1.46
N PRO A 101 6.92 -12.98 -0.54
CA PRO A 101 7.15 -12.79 0.90
C PRO A 101 8.62 -12.46 1.23
N LEU A 102 9.56 -13.27 0.73
CA LEU A 102 10.99 -13.07 1.01
C LEU A 102 11.48 -11.76 0.40
N LEU A 103 11.08 -11.47 -0.85
CA LEU A 103 11.45 -10.24 -1.54
C LEU A 103 10.95 -9.01 -0.78
N THR A 104 9.69 -9.04 -0.33
CA THR A 104 9.06 -7.95 0.43
C THR A 104 9.87 -7.65 1.70
N ALA A 105 10.17 -8.68 2.50
CA ALA A 105 10.96 -8.53 3.71
C ALA A 105 12.37 -7.97 3.41
N ARG A 106 13.07 -8.52 2.40
CA ARG A 106 14.42 -8.08 2.03
C ARG A 106 14.44 -6.63 1.56
N LYS A 107 13.52 -6.21 0.69
CA LYS A 107 13.50 -4.84 0.17
C LYS A 107 13.10 -3.84 1.25
N TRP A 108 12.13 -4.16 2.11
CA TRP A 108 11.74 -3.28 3.21
C TRP A 108 12.86 -3.10 4.26
N ASN A 109 13.52 -4.20 4.64
CA ASN A 109 14.65 -4.16 5.57
C ASN A 109 15.91 -3.49 5.00
N THR A 110 15.99 -3.31 3.67
CA THR A 110 17.04 -2.49 3.06
C THR A 110 16.76 -0.99 3.23
N LEU A 111 15.48 -0.61 3.33
CA LEU A 111 15.04 0.79 3.41
C LEU A 111 14.92 1.29 4.85
N THR A 112 14.86 0.39 5.83
CA THR A 112 14.62 0.67 7.24
C THR A 112 15.66 -0.04 8.09
N LYS A 113 16.07 0.54 9.22
CA LYS A 113 17.03 -0.07 10.15
C LYS A 113 16.41 -1.23 10.95
N ALA A 114 15.10 -1.16 11.20
CA ALA A 114 14.36 -2.15 11.99
C ALA A 114 12.89 -2.32 11.54
N GLY A 115 12.64 -2.31 10.22
CA GLY A 115 11.31 -2.53 9.69
C GLY A 115 10.81 -3.96 9.90
N THR A 116 9.50 -4.13 9.96
CA THR A 116 8.87 -5.45 9.93
C THR A 116 7.87 -5.51 8.79
N THR A 117 7.67 -6.71 8.27
CA THR A 117 6.74 -6.96 7.17
C THR A 117 5.83 -8.13 7.50
N ASN A 118 4.56 -8.04 7.09
CA ASN A 118 3.64 -9.17 7.06
C ASN A 118 3.08 -9.27 5.64
N PHE A 119 3.42 -10.33 4.92
CA PHE A 119 2.92 -10.60 3.58
C PHE A 119 1.87 -11.71 3.64
N GLN A 120 0.75 -11.51 2.96
CA GLN A 120 -0.30 -12.51 2.82
C GLN A 120 -0.80 -12.54 1.37
N PRO A 121 -0.90 -13.72 0.74
CA PRO A 121 -1.57 -13.83 -0.55
C PRO A 121 -3.04 -13.38 -0.39
N MET A 122 -3.56 -12.66 -1.40
CA MET A 122 -4.92 -12.15 -1.32
C MET A 122 -5.94 -13.27 -1.52
N TYR A 123 -6.87 -13.42 -0.57
CA TYR A 123 -7.98 -14.38 -0.64
C TYR A 123 -9.36 -13.71 -0.60
N ASP A 124 -9.48 -12.54 0.02
CA ASP A 124 -10.70 -11.73 0.09
C ASP A 124 -10.36 -10.24 -0.01
N ALA A 125 -10.28 -9.73 -1.25
CA ALA A 125 -9.96 -8.33 -1.50
C ALA A 125 -10.99 -7.36 -0.88
N VAL A 126 -12.25 -7.77 -0.75
CA VAL A 126 -13.32 -6.90 -0.23
C VAL A 126 -13.23 -6.78 1.28
N GLY A 127 -13.10 -7.91 1.97
CA GLY A 127 -12.91 -7.95 3.43
C GLY A 127 -11.64 -7.23 3.85
N VAL A 128 -10.52 -7.48 3.15
CA VAL A 128 -9.24 -6.82 3.46
C VAL A 128 -9.30 -5.32 3.15
N ALA A 129 -9.93 -4.88 2.06
CA ALA A 129 -10.15 -3.45 1.80
C ALA A 129 -11.02 -2.81 2.90
N GLY A 130 -12.04 -3.52 3.39
CA GLY A 130 -12.83 -3.09 4.53
C GLY A 130 -12.00 -2.95 5.81
N TYR A 131 -11.06 -3.86 6.05
CA TYR A 131 -10.14 -3.79 7.18
C TYR A 131 -9.21 -2.58 7.09
N CYS A 132 -8.50 -2.40 5.98
CA CYS A 132 -7.52 -1.32 5.80
C CYS A 132 -8.14 0.08 5.84
N THR A 133 -9.43 0.19 5.54
CA THR A 133 -10.14 1.48 5.52
C THR A 133 -10.88 1.77 6.84
N LYS A 134 -10.73 0.94 7.89
CA LYS A 134 -11.45 1.07 9.18
C LYS A 134 -11.29 2.46 9.80
N GLU A 135 -10.09 3.04 9.70
CA GLU A 135 -9.78 4.33 10.31
C GLU A 135 -10.41 5.52 9.55
N MET A 136 -10.81 5.36 8.29
CA MET A 136 -11.51 6.41 7.52
C MET A 136 -12.86 6.82 8.15
N ARG A 137 -13.41 5.98 9.02
CA ARG A 137 -14.61 6.30 9.81
C ARG A 137 -14.32 7.31 10.93
N SER A 138 -13.06 7.43 11.35
CA SER A 138 -12.62 8.31 12.44
C SER A 138 -12.46 9.76 11.97
N PHE A 139 -12.78 10.72 12.84
CA PHE A 139 -12.55 12.15 12.59
C PHE A 139 -11.09 12.52 12.40
N LEU A 140 -10.17 11.68 12.87
CA LEU A 140 -8.72 11.90 12.83
C LEU A 140 -8.06 11.41 11.53
N PHE A 141 -8.84 10.82 10.61
CA PHE A 141 -8.32 10.37 9.33
C PHE A 141 -7.91 11.57 8.46
N ASP A 142 -6.67 11.54 7.99
CA ASP A 142 -6.09 12.48 7.04
C ASP A 142 -5.97 11.82 5.66
N TRP A 143 -6.26 12.58 4.62
CA TRP A 143 -6.21 12.11 3.23
C TRP A 143 -4.81 11.72 2.78
N ASP A 144 -3.80 12.36 3.37
CA ASP A 144 -2.39 12.07 3.12
C ASP A 144 -1.99 10.68 3.63
N GLN A 145 -2.86 9.99 4.39
CA GLN A 145 -2.66 8.59 4.80
C GLN A 145 -2.87 7.61 3.65
N VAL A 146 -3.34 8.04 2.48
CA VAL A 146 -3.58 7.17 1.32
C VAL A 146 -2.51 7.39 0.26
N VAL A 147 -1.80 6.30 -0.08
CA VAL A 147 -0.72 6.30 -1.06
C VAL A 147 -1.04 5.33 -2.18
N VAL A 148 -1.14 5.81 -3.42
CA VAL A 148 -1.33 4.94 -4.60
C VAL A 148 0.01 4.65 -5.25
N ALA A 149 0.31 3.37 -5.56
CA ALA A 149 1.60 2.98 -6.12
C ALA A 149 1.88 3.67 -7.47
N SER A 150 0.83 3.92 -8.26
CA SER A 150 0.92 4.58 -9.56
C SER A 150 1.44 6.03 -9.48
N GLN A 151 1.34 6.71 -8.34
CA GLN A 151 1.86 8.08 -8.20
C GLN A 151 3.39 8.18 -8.32
N PHE A 152 4.09 7.05 -8.20
CA PHE A 152 5.54 6.97 -8.34
C PHE A 152 5.99 6.58 -9.76
N ILE A 153 5.07 6.40 -10.69
CA ILE A 153 5.35 6.09 -12.08
C ILE A 153 5.40 7.40 -12.86
N LYS A 154 6.55 7.69 -13.49
CA LYS A 154 6.66 8.83 -14.42
C LYS A 154 6.02 8.44 -15.75
N HIS A 155 5.13 9.29 -16.23
CA HIS A 155 4.55 9.24 -17.58
C HIS A 155 5.50 9.87 -18.60
#